data_AF-A0A942NTJ1-F1
#
_entry.id   AF-A0A942NTJ1-F1
#
_cell.length_a   1.000
_cell.length_b   1.000
_cell.length_c   1.000
_cell.angle_alpha   90.00
_cell.angle_beta   90.00
_cell.angle_gamma   90.00
#
_symmetry.space_group_name_H-M   'P 1'
#
loop_
_entity.id
_entity.type
_entity.pdbx_description
1 polymer ?
#
loop_
_entity_poly.entity_id
_entity_poly.type
_entity_poly.pdbx_seq_one_letter_code
_entity_poly.pdbx_strand_id
1 'polypeptide(L)'
;MSKTKLLSTLIFFAFVLTFTACNKDDKKETELKAEDAKIELRNATQKITNDMSLVMETPSMKSLNFLSGMMDIGDMKKIVGDLMIQPGRRHLAEFKDLFRKDVSGNNKSLAIDDFGTYQFNFNIDDFELIQTSENMFKLIYPADELAYSNQQNNAELSISNIQMITIEYTETYWDDWTNTWVTETYEETIPTNANLEHKISGTTQMSGSYSASYTDAGRPTTMNAQMTMAPYQFQMSLTGSGTKYNSALSFKLNNITLMGYDAEITYASNMEDVEKVSGNYLVDPLKIQGFANAAAVDNHMIQGEESGNFDLGFLNSQIDLELIQVGLNAIIGKIEFKMFTDPYDNSKYPVLAIVYSDGSFEWLDSILELDTYKLRRVRK
;
A
#
# COMPACT_ATOMS: atom_id res chain seq x y z
N MET A 1 -5.78 20.14 -18.03
CA MET A 1 -4.41 19.58 -17.83
C MET A 1 -4.49 18.08 -18.06
N SER A 2 -3.65 17.46 -18.90
CA SER A 2 -4.01 16.14 -19.48
C SER A 2 -4.02 15.00 -18.46
N LYS A 3 -5.07 14.17 -18.50
CA LYS A 3 -5.29 13.00 -17.62
C LYS A 3 -4.15 11.96 -17.69
N THR A 4 -3.31 12.02 -18.71
CA THR A 4 -2.07 11.24 -18.84
C THR A 4 -0.96 11.63 -17.88
N LYS A 5 -0.93 12.87 -17.35
CA LYS A 5 0.08 13.28 -16.35
C LYS A 5 -0.17 12.57 -15.01
N LEU A 6 -1.41 12.63 -14.51
CA LEU A 6 -1.84 12.03 -13.24
C LEU A 6 -1.47 10.54 -13.13
N LEU A 7 -1.68 9.76 -14.21
CA LEU A 7 -1.48 8.31 -14.20
C LEU A 7 0.00 7.89 -14.15
N SER A 8 0.92 8.67 -14.72
CA SER A 8 2.37 8.44 -14.56
C SER A 8 2.85 8.81 -13.17
N THR A 9 2.41 9.96 -12.65
CA THR A 9 2.81 10.46 -11.33
C THR A 9 2.33 9.49 -10.24
N LEU A 10 1.11 8.94 -10.32
CA LEU A 10 0.62 7.93 -9.35
C LEU A 10 1.42 6.61 -9.34
N ILE A 11 2.08 6.26 -10.46
CA ILE A 11 2.93 5.07 -10.54
C ILE A 11 4.32 5.35 -9.95
N PHE A 12 4.85 6.55 -10.16
CA PHE A 12 6.09 7.00 -9.52
C PHE A 12 5.91 7.17 -8.00
N PHE A 13 4.74 7.66 -7.54
CA PHE A 13 4.39 7.80 -6.12
C PHE A 13 4.35 6.47 -5.35
N ALA A 14 3.96 5.36 -6.01
CA ALA A 14 4.05 4.02 -5.41
C ALA A 14 5.50 3.53 -5.15
N PHE A 15 6.48 4.22 -5.73
CA PHE A 15 7.92 4.02 -5.49
C PHE A 15 8.52 5.07 -4.55
N VAL A 16 7.93 6.27 -4.49
CA VAL A 16 8.43 7.41 -3.71
C VAL A 16 8.03 7.36 -2.24
N LEU A 17 6.93 6.71 -1.88
CA LEU A 17 6.43 6.65 -0.48
C LEU A 17 7.29 5.79 0.48
N THR A 18 8.37 5.18 0.01
CA THR A 18 9.36 4.53 0.87
C THR A 18 10.41 5.56 1.33
N PHE A 19 10.95 5.40 2.56
CA PHE A 19 12.27 5.89 3.06
C PHE A 19 12.34 6.98 4.25
N THR A 20 12.80 6.68 5.51
CA THR A 20 13.34 7.58 6.61
C THR A 20 14.73 7.16 7.11
N ALA A 21 15.64 8.13 7.28
CA ALA A 21 17.07 7.94 7.47
C ALA A 21 17.41 7.85 8.95
N CYS A 22 17.60 6.61 9.41
CA CYS A 22 18.32 6.40 10.65
C CYS A 22 19.78 6.86 10.49
N ASN A 23 20.30 7.54 11.51
CA ASN A 23 21.71 7.90 11.60
C ASN A 23 22.57 6.63 11.47
N LYS A 24 23.67 6.72 10.72
CA LYS A 24 24.60 5.60 10.54
C LYS A 24 25.31 5.29 11.87
N ASP A 25 24.77 4.34 12.63
CA ASP A 25 25.45 3.74 13.79
C ASP A 25 26.79 3.11 13.34
N ASP A 26 27.82 3.19 14.20
CA ASP A 26 29.25 3.08 13.85
C ASP A 26 29.77 1.73 13.32
N LYS A 27 28.91 0.80 12.89
CA LYS A 27 29.31 -0.40 12.15
C LYS A 27 29.18 -0.17 10.66
N LYS A 28 30.31 0.09 9.99
CA LYS A 28 30.38 0.07 8.52
C LYS A 28 29.86 -1.26 7.99
N GLU A 29 28.72 -1.22 7.30
CA GLU A 29 28.18 -2.36 6.55
C GLU A 29 29.23 -2.80 5.51
N THR A 30 29.42 -4.12 5.37
CA THR A 30 30.39 -4.67 4.42
C THR A 30 29.73 -4.83 3.05
N GLU A 31 30.32 -4.28 2.00
CA GLU A 31 29.82 -4.44 0.64
C GLU A 31 30.08 -5.87 0.13
N LEU A 32 29.03 -6.53 -0.39
CA LEU A 32 29.10 -7.87 -0.96
C LEU A 32 29.70 -7.84 -2.38
N LYS A 33 30.25 -8.98 -2.80
CA LYS A 33 30.59 -9.19 -4.21
C LYS A 33 29.33 -9.47 -5.01
N ALA A 34 29.31 -9.09 -6.29
CA ALA A 34 28.15 -9.26 -7.17
C ALA A 34 27.57 -10.69 -7.17
N GLU A 35 28.40 -11.74 -7.16
CA GLU A 35 27.91 -13.13 -7.14
C GLU A 35 27.27 -13.53 -5.80
N ASP A 36 27.84 -13.09 -4.67
CA ASP A 36 27.26 -13.33 -3.35
C ASP A 36 25.94 -12.53 -3.19
N ALA A 37 25.93 -11.28 -3.67
CA ALA A 37 24.76 -10.39 -3.68
C ALA A 37 23.58 -10.97 -4.47
N LYS A 38 23.83 -11.53 -5.66
CA LYS A 38 22.82 -12.22 -6.49
C LYS A 38 22.23 -13.47 -5.81
N ILE A 39 23.04 -14.19 -5.04
CA ILE A 39 22.59 -15.37 -4.28
C ILE A 39 21.67 -14.92 -3.13
N GLU A 40 22.09 -13.91 -2.35
CA GLU A 40 21.29 -13.38 -1.24
C GLU A 40 19.95 -12.78 -1.69
N LEU A 41 19.92 -12.10 -2.83
CA LEU A 41 18.68 -11.61 -3.45
C LEU A 41 17.69 -12.73 -3.77
N ARG A 42 18.15 -13.84 -4.39
CA ARG A 42 17.28 -14.98 -4.73
C ARG A 42 16.78 -15.71 -3.48
N ASN A 43 17.65 -15.85 -2.47
CA ASN A 43 17.28 -16.41 -1.16
C ASN A 43 16.21 -15.55 -0.48
N ALA A 44 16.35 -14.23 -0.55
CA ALA A 44 15.37 -13.28 -0.02
C ALA A 44 14.01 -13.40 -0.69
N THR A 45 13.93 -13.36 -2.02
CA THR A 45 12.64 -13.48 -2.76
C THR A 45 11.89 -14.75 -2.37
N GLN A 46 12.58 -15.90 -2.30
CA GLN A 46 11.97 -17.16 -1.85
C GLN A 46 11.43 -17.09 -0.41
N LYS A 47 12.19 -16.49 0.51
CA LYS A 47 11.74 -16.31 1.90
C LYS A 47 10.49 -15.43 1.98
N ILE A 48 10.46 -14.31 1.25
CA ILE A 48 9.31 -13.39 1.19
C ILE A 48 8.05 -14.11 0.68
N THR A 49 8.15 -14.92 -0.38
CA THR A 49 7.03 -15.72 -0.89
C THR A 49 6.52 -16.75 0.12
N ASN A 50 7.44 -17.39 0.87
CA ASN A 50 7.09 -18.35 1.91
C ASN A 50 6.37 -17.67 3.09
N ASP A 51 6.92 -16.56 3.59
CA ASP A 51 6.34 -15.81 4.71
C ASP A 51 4.93 -15.28 4.37
N MET A 52 4.74 -14.72 3.16
CA MET A 52 3.42 -14.31 2.66
C MET A 52 2.42 -15.49 2.65
N SER A 53 2.87 -16.68 2.24
CA SER A 53 2.02 -17.87 2.22
C SER A 53 1.64 -18.33 3.63
N LEU A 54 2.56 -18.23 4.61
CA LEU A 54 2.28 -18.54 6.01
C LEU A 54 1.30 -17.58 6.69
N VAL A 55 1.16 -16.33 6.19
CA VAL A 55 0.13 -15.39 6.67
C VAL A 55 -1.26 -15.83 6.19
N MET A 56 -1.37 -16.18 4.91
CA MET A 56 -2.64 -16.63 4.30
C MET A 56 -3.15 -17.94 4.91
N GLU A 57 -2.25 -18.78 5.42
CA GLU A 57 -2.61 -20.04 6.08
C GLU A 57 -3.21 -19.90 7.48
N THR A 58 -3.25 -18.68 8.06
CA THR A 58 -3.87 -18.45 9.38
C THR A 58 -5.39 -18.67 9.35
N PRO A 59 -6.02 -19.10 10.48
CA PRO A 59 -7.47 -19.33 10.53
C PRO A 59 -8.28 -18.09 10.13
N SER A 60 -7.83 -16.91 10.58
CA SER A 60 -8.44 -15.62 10.23
C SER A 60 -8.41 -15.36 8.73
N MET A 61 -7.25 -15.52 8.07
CA MET A 61 -7.12 -15.27 6.63
C MET A 61 -7.86 -16.30 5.77
N LYS A 62 -7.91 -17.58 6.18
CA LYS A 62 -8.71 -18.59 5.49
C LYS A 62 -10.21 -18.25 5.51
N SER A 63 -10.72 -17.85 6.68
CA SER A 63 -12.11 -17.43 6.83
C SER A 63 -12.44 -16.13 6.09
N LEU A 64 -11.53 -15.15 6.07
CA LEU A 64 -11.69 -13.97 5.23
C LEU A 64 -11.64 -14.27 3.72
N ASN A 65 -10.81 -15.22 3.30
CA ASN A 65 -10.76 -15.65 1.90
C ASN A 65 -12.04 -16.39 1.49
N PHE A 66 -12.61 -17.20 2.40
CA PHE A 66 -13.91 -17.83 2.18
C PHE A 66 -15.04 -16.79 2.12
N LEU A 67 -15.03 -15.78 3.01
CA LEU A 67 -15.94 -14.62 2.97
C LEU A 67 -15.84 -13.86 1.63
N SER A 68 -14.64 -13.60 1.13
CA SER A 68 -14.46 -12.92 -0.15
C SER A 68 -15.03 -13.69 -1.34
N GLY A 69 -15.05 -15.03 -1.25
CA GLY A 69 -15.73 -15.89 -2.22
C GLY A 69 -17.25 -15.77 -2.14
N MET A 70 -17.83 -15.71 -0.94
CA MET A 70 -19.28 -15.51 -0.75
C MET A 70 -19.77 -14.10 -1.11
N MET A 71 -18.85 -13.13 -1.22
CA MET A 71 -19.17 -11.74 -1.55
C MET A 71 -18.70 -11.31 -2.96
N ASP A 72 -18.18 -12.25 -3.77
CA ASP A 72 -17.59 -12.00 -5.11
C ASP A 72 -16.48 -10.92 -5.15
N ILE A 73 -15.79 -10.68 -4.03
CA ILE A 73 -14.75 -9.63 -3.87
C ILE A 73 -13.45 -10.00 -4.61
N GLY A 74 -13.30 -11.27 -4.99
CA GLY A 74 -12.11 -11.82 -5.63
C GLY A 74 -11.09 -12.34 -4.62
N ASP A 75 -9.87 -12.64 -5.12
CA ASP A 75 -8.83 -13.31 -4.34
C ASP A 75 -8.23 -12.41 -3.25
N MET A 76 -8.49 -12.73 -1.97
CA MET A 76 -7.91 -12.03 -0.83
C MET A 76 -6.39 -12.13 -0.75
N LYS A 77 -5.77 -13.19 -1.29
CA LYS A 77 -4.30 -13.27 -1.39
C LYS A 77 -3.77 -12.15 -2.29
N LYS A 78 -4.47 -11.86 -3.39
CA LYS A 78 -4.11 -10.75 -4.26
C LYS A 78 -4.37 -9.39 -3.60
N ILE A 79 -5.51 -9.20 -2.94
CA ILE A 79 -5.83 -7.93 -2.25
C ILE A 79 -4.82 -7.65 -1.13
N VAL A 80 -4.51 -8.63 -0.29
CA VAL A 80 -3.52 -8.49 0.79
C VAL A 80 -2.10 -8.36 0.25
N GLY A 81 -1.74 -9.12 -0.79
CA GLY A 81 -0.47 -8.94 -1.49
C GLY A 81 -0.32 -7.51 -2.04
N ASP A 82 -1.32 -7.02 -2.78
CA ASP A 82 -1.37 -5.64 -3.27
C ASP A 82 -1.24 -4.63 -2.11
N LEU A 83 -1.89 -4.85 -0.96
CA LEU A 83 -1.81 -3.96 0.21
C LEU A 83 -0.44 -3.96 0.91
N MET A 84 0.19 -5.13 1.07
CA MET A 84 1.52 -5.23 1.66
C MET A 84 2.60 -4.64 0.74
N ILE A 85 2.42 -4.79 -0.57
CA ILE A 85 3.44 -4.45 -1.57
C ILE A 85 3.21 -3.02 -2.12
N GLN A 86 1.97 -2.51 -2.11
CA GLN A 86 1.58 -1.15 -2.48
C GLN A 86 0.79 -0.42 -1.37
N PRO A 87 1.32 -0.30 -0.14
CA PRO A 87 0.67 0.47 0.92
C PRO A 87 0.55 1.94 0.49
N GLY A 88 -0.66 2.38 0.17
CA GLY A 88 -0.95 3.73 -0.34
C GLY A 88 -1.61 3.79 -1.72
N ARG A 89 -1.63 2.70 -2.52
CA ARG A 89 -2.42 2.68 -3.77
C ARG A 89 -3.91 2.49 -3.52
N ARG A 90 -4.28 1.64 -2.55
CA ARG A 90 -5.67 1.41 -2.16
C ARG A 90 -5.97 2.22 -0.90
N HIS A 91 -6.88 3.17 -1.01
CA HIS A 91 -7.34 3.95 0.15
C HIS A 91 -8.44 3.20 0.92
N LEU A 92 -8.68 3.58 2.19
CA LEU A 92 -9.66 2.90 3.04
C LEU A 92 -11.09 2.95 2.46
N ALA A 93 -11.42 3.95 1.63
CA ALA A 93 -12.69 3.98 0.92
C ALA A 93 -12.78 2.90 -0.18
N GLU A 94 -11.71 2.59 -0.93
CA GLU A 94 -11.70 1.41 -1.83
C GLU A 94 -11.90 0.12 -1.03
N PHE A 95 -11.26 -0.02 0.14
CA PHE A 95 -11.43 -1.22 0.96
C PHE A 95 -12.87 -1.34 1.51
N LYS A 96 -13.50 -0.23 1.91
CA LYS A 96 -14.93 -0.17 2.23
C LYS A 96 -15.78 -0.57 1.03
N ASP A 97 -15.43 -0.10 -0.16
CA ASP A 97 -16.17 -0.38 -1.40
C ASP A 97 -15.99 -1.83 -1.88
N LEU A 98 -14.88 -2.50 -1.55
CA LEU A 98 -14.73 -3.95 -1.76
C LEU A 98 -15.75 -4.76 -0.96
N PHE A 99 -16.08 -4.37 0.27
CA PHE A 99 -17.11 -5.05 1.09
C PHE A 99 -18.52 -4.47 0.88
N ARG A 100 -18.70 -3.51 -0.03
CA ARG A 100 -20.03 -3.10 -0.51
C ARG A 100 -20.47 -4.08 -1.59
N LYS A 101 -21.49 -4.86 -1.26
CA LYS A 101 -22.20 -5.72 -2.22
C LYS A 101 -22.57 -4.90 -3.46
N ASP A 102 -22.17 -5.37 -4.64
CA ASP A 102 -22.51 -4.71 -5.89
C ASP A 102 -24.02 -4.86 -6.16
N VAL A 103 -24.78 -3.80 -5.86
CA VAL A 103 -26.21 -3.71 -6.19
C VAL A 103 -26.36 -3.21 -7.63
N SER A 104 -25.70 -3.88 -8.58
CA SER A 104 -25.76 -3.63 -10.03
C SER A 104 -27.11 -4.04 -10.61
N GLY A 105 -28.19 -3.47 -10.08
CA GLY A 105 -29.58 -3.89 -10.26
C GLY A 105 -30.57 -2.74 -10.07
N ASN A 106 -30.25 -1.56 -10.60
CA ASN A 106 -31.03 -0.30 -10.57
C ASN A 106 -31.21 0.35 -9.18
N ASN A 107 -30.79 1.62 -9.11
CA ASN A 107 -31.20 2.60 -8.09
C ASN A 107 -31.00 2.22 -6.62
N LYS A 108 -29.77 2.40 -6.14
CA LYS A 108 -29.48 3.35 -5.04
C LYS A 108 -27.98 3.59 -4.94
N SER A 109 -27.59 4.85 -4.81
CA SER A 109 -26.39 5.15 -4.01
C SER A 109 -26.70 4.68 -2.59
N LEU A 110 -26.09 3.58 -2.15
CA LEU A 110 -26.12 3.20 -0.75
C LEU A 110 -25.37 4.29 0.02
N ALA A 111 -26.13 5.18 0.65
CA ALA A 111 -25.63 6.15 1.61
C ALA A 111 -24.94 5.42 2.78
N ILE A 112 -24.39 6.17 3.73
CA ILE A 112 -23.65 5.62 4.89
C ILE A 112 -24.63 5.05 5.96
N ASP A 113 -25.87 4.77 5.56
CA ASP A 113 -27.04 4.63 6.43
C ASP A 113 -27.36 3.18 6.83
N ASP A 114 -26.72 2.18 6.22
CA ASP A 114 -26.94 0.75 6.50
C ASP A 114 -25.78 0.13 7.32
N PHE A 115 -25.35 0.82 8.39
CA PHE A 115 -24.59 0.15 9.45
C PHE A 115 -25.50 -0.85 10.19
N GLY A 116 -24.96 -1.98 10.61
CA GLY A 116 -25.74 -3.06 11.20
C GLY A 116 -25.03 -4.41 11.29
N THR A 117 -25.77 -5.40 11.79
CA THR A 117 -25.39 -6.81 11.75
C THR A 117 -26.11 -7.50 10.59
N TYR A 118 -25.31 -8.04 9.68
CA TYR A 118 -25.74 -8.93 8.61
C TYR A 118 -25.42 -10.37 8.98
N GLN A 119 -26.31 -11.28 8.63
CA GLN A 119 -26.11 -12.72 8.81
C GLN A 119 -26.32 -13.45 7.49
N PHE A 120 -25.43 -14.37 7.17
CA PHE A 120 -25.56 -15.23 6.00
C PHE A 120 -26.76 -16.19 6.14
N ASN A 121 -27.62 -16.23 5.12
CA ASN A 121 -28.82 -17.07 5.08
C ASN A 121 -28.70 -18.13 3.97
N PHE A 122 -28.44 -19.37 4.39
CA PHE A 122 -28.30 -20.55 3.55
C PHE A 122 -29.50 -20.89 2.64
N ASN A 123 -30.68 -20.31 2.86
CA ASN A 123 -31.85 -20.53 2.00
C ASN A 123 -31.84 -19.66 0.74
N ILE A 124 -31.18 -18.50 0.80
CA ILE A 124 -31.06 -17.56 -0.32
C ILE A 124 -29.61 -17.40 -0.81
N ASP A 125 -28.66 -18.04 -0.13
CA ASP A 125 -27.21 -18.01 -0.41
C ASP A 125 -26.61 -16.60 -0.33
N ASP A 126 -27.08 -15.79 0.62
CA ASP A 126 -26.85 -14.35 0.66
C ASP A 126 -26.90 -13.77 2.09
N PHE A 127 -26.40 -12.55 2.29
CA PHE A 127 -26.41 -11.82 3.55
C PHE A 127 -27.70 -11.02 3.76
N GLU A 128 -28.37 -11.26 4.89
CA GLU A 128 -29.55 -10.50 5.34
C GLU A 128 -29.20 -9.57 6.50
N LEU A 129 -29.66 -8.32 6.45
CA LEU A 129 -29.58 -7.38 7.58
C LEU A 129 -30.57 -7.79 8.67
N ILE A 130 -30.06 -8.19 9.84
CA ILE A 130 -30.89 -8.63 10.98
C ILE A 130 -31.01 -7.59 12.09
N GLN A 131 -30.13 -6.59 12.13
CA GLN A 131 -30.15 -5.51 13.11
C GLN A 131 -29.44 -4.26 12.55
N THR A 132 -30.06 -3.08 12.64
CA THR A 132 -29.40 -1.79 12.30
C THR A 132 -28.51 -1.27 13.43
N SER A 133 -27.55 -0.41 13.08
CA SER A 133 -26.66 0.31 13.98
C SER A 133 -26.29 1.67 13.39
N GLU A 134 -25.74 2.57 14.19
CA GLU A 134 -25.19 3.86 13.73
C GLU A 134 -23.64 3.85 13.69
N ASN A 135 -23.00 2.88 14.35
CA ASN A 135 -21.56 2.89 14.60
C ASN A 135 -20.89 1.49 14.57
N MET A 136 -21.56 0.52 13.97
CA MET A 136 -21.11 -0.87 13.89
C MET A 136 -21.49 -1.50 12.55
N PHE A 137 -20.54 -2.18 11.92
CA PHE A 137 -20.77 -3.11 10.82
C PHE A 137 -20.35 -4.52 11.28
N LYS A 138 -21.22 -5.51 11.18
CA LYS A 138 -20.93 -6.90 11.56
C LYS A 138 -21.43 -7.86 10.50
N LEU A 139 -20.59 -8.81 10.10
CA LEU A 139 -20.94 -9.96 9.26
C LEU A 139 -20.86 -11.23 10.11
N ILE A 140 -21.92 -12.03 10.12
CA ILE A 140 -21.98 -13.36 10.74
C ILE A 140 -22.13 -14.40 9.63
N TYR A 141 -21.16 -15.31 9.50
CA TYR A 141 -20.98 -16.12 8.29
C TYR A 141 -20.34 -17.48 8.58
N PRO A 142 -20.39 -18.46 7.66
CA PRO A 142 -19.65 -19.71 7.80
C PRO A 142 -18.15 -19.50 7.54
N ALA A 143 -17.28 -19.96 8.45
CA ALA A 143 -15.84 -19.72 8.39
C ALA A 143 -15.10 -20.47 7.26
N ASP A 144 -15.69 -21.55 6.75
CA ASP A 144 -15.11 -22.42 5.73
C ASP A 144 -16.19 -23.29 5.06
N GLU A 145 -15.80 -24.09 4.06
CA GLU A 145 -16.68 -25.04 3.35
C GLU A 145 -17.36 -26.06 4.28
N LEU A 146 -16.70 -26.46 5.39
CA LEU A 146 -17.26 -27.41 6.34
C LEU A 146 -18.36 -26.74 7.16
N ALA A 147 -18.14 -25.52 7.65
CA ALA A 147 -19.17 -24.74 8.31
C ALA A 147 -20.35 -24.44 7.38
N TYR A 148 -20.06 -24.08 6.12
CA TYR A 148 -21.09 -23.82 5.09
C TYR A 148 -21.93 -25.08 4.80
N SER A 149 -21.30 -26.23 4.56
CA SER A 149 -22.00 -27.49 4.28
C SER A 149 -22.85 -27.99 5.46
N ASN A 150 -22.49 -27.63 6.70
CA ASN A 150 -23.27 -27.90 7.91
C ASN A 150 -24.28 -26.79 8.27
N GLN A 151 -24.42 -25.75 7.43
CA GLN A 151 -25.29 -24.58 7.64
C GLN A 151 -24.99 -23.84 8.97
N GLN A 152 -23.72 -23.66 9.30
CA GLN A 152 -23.24 -23.06 10.54
C GLN A 152 -22.58 -21.70 10.32
N ASN A 153 -23.23 -20.64 10.80
CA ASN A 153 -22.62 -19.32 10.93
C ASN A 153 -21.72 -19.27 12.18
N ASN A 154 -20.46 -19.70 12.03
CA ASN A 154 -19.50 -19.81 13.14
C ASN A 154 -18.38 -18.73 13.11
N ALA A 155 -18.31 -17.88 12.10
CA ALA A 155 -17.43 -16.71 12.05
C ALA A 155 -18.20 -15.41 12.28
N GLU A 156 -17.54 -14.45 12.92
CA GLU A 156 -18.03 -13.08 13.09
C GLU A 156 -16.92 -12.08 12.76
N LEU A 157 -17.10 -11.29 11.70
CA LEU A 157 -16.25 -10.13 11.39
C LEU A 157 -17.00 -8.86 11.81
N SER A 158 -16.40 -8.03 12.67
CA SER A 158 -17.02 -6.80 13.14
C SER A 158 -16.07 -5.62 13.07
N ILE A 159 -16.62 -4.48 12.66
CA ILE A 159 -16.02 -3.14 12.75
C ILE A 159 -16.95 -2.34 13.66
N SER A 160 -16.45 -1.84 14.78
CA SER A 160 -17.23 -1.21 15.85
C SER A 160 -16.59 0.10 16.29
N ASN A 161 -17.29 0.89 17.11
CA ASN A 161 -16.83 2.25 17.50
C ASN A 161 -16.47 3.10 16.27
N ILE A 162 -17.25 2.96 15.20
CA ILE A 162 -17.04 3.73 13.97
C ILE A 162 -17.37 5.18 14.29
N GLN A 163 -16.37 6.06 14.14
CA GLN A 163 -16.52 7.50 14.24
C GLN A 163 -16.06 8.13 12.94
N MET A 164 -16.83 9.09 12.46
CA MET A 164 -16.64 9.76 11.17
C MET A 164 -16.66 11.27 11.39
N ILE A 165 -15.98 12.00 10.52
CA ILE A 165 -16.15 13.45 10.34
C ILE A 165 -16.48 13.73 8.88
N THR A 166 -17.26 14.78 8.62
CA THR A 166 -17.41 15.34 7.27
C THR A 166 -16.48 16.53 7.14
N ILE A 167 -15.69 16.55 6.06
CA ILE A 167 -14.89 17.69 5.64
C ILE A 167 -15.52 18.30 4.41
N GLU A 168 -15.51 19.63 4.36
CA GLU A 168 -15.85 20.41 3.18
C GLU A 168 -14.55 20.94 2.55
N TYR A 169 -14.31 20.69 1.26
CA TYR A 169 -13.17 21.23 0.54
C TYR A 169 -13.57 21.75 -0.84
N THR A 170 -12.76 22.66 -1.40
CA THR A 170 -12.99 23.24 -2.73
C THR A 170 -11.89 22.83 -3.68
N GLU A 171 -12.26 22.27 -4.83
CA GLU A 171 -11.34 22.01 -5.93
C GLU A 171 -11.60 23.00 -7.07
N THR A 172 -10.53 23.40 -7.76
CA THR A 172 -10.62 24.20 -8.99
C THR A 172 -9.94 23.46 -10.12
N TYR A 173 -10.72 23.01 -11.10
CA TYR A 173 -10.22 22.21 -12.22
C TYR A 173 -10.63 22.82 -13.56
N TRP A 174 -9.93 22.39 -14.62
CA TRP A 174 -10.27 22.76 -15.98
C TRP A 174 -11.30 21.78 -16.52
N ASP A 175 -12.51 22.26 -16.81
CA ASP A 175 -13.54 21.47 -17.47
C ASP A 175 -13.28 21.46 -18.98
N ASP A 176 -12.86 20.31 -19.51
CA ASP A 176 -12.62 20.09 -20.94
C ASP A 176 -13.90 20.25 -21.80
N TRP A 177 -15.10 20.13 -21.21
CA TRP A 177 -16.39 20.27 -21.92
C TRP A 177 -16.76 21.74 -22.12
N THR A 178 -16.80 22.54 -21.04
CA THR A 178 -17.10 23.98 -21.12
C THR A 178 -15.90 24.84 -21.51
N ASN A 179 -14.68 24.31 -21.43
CA ASN A 179 -13.42 25.03 -21.65
C ASN A 179 -13.26 26.24 -20.71
N THR A 180 -13.59 26.04 -19.43
CA THR A 180 -13.41 27.04 -18.36
C THR A 180 -12.81 26.40 -17.11
N TRP A 181 -12.27 27.25 -16.22
CA TRP A 181 -11.97 26.85 -14.86
C TRP A 181 -13.25 26.86 -14.03
N VAL A 182 -13.58 25.73 -13.42
CA VAL A 182 -14.73 25.54 -12.55
C VAL A 182 -14.21 25.30 -11.14
N THR A 183 -14.82 25.97 -10.16
CA THR A 183 -14.58 25.73 -8.73
C THR A 183 -15.82 25.08 -8.13
N GLU A 184 -15.66 23.91 -7.53
CA GLU A 184 -16.75 23.16 -6.89
C GLU A 184 -16.40 22.84 -5.43
N THR A 185 -17.43 22.83 -4.59
CA THR A 185 -17.34 22.41 -3.20
C THR A 185 -17.76 20.95 -3.09
N TYR A 186 -16.94 20.15 -2.41
CA TYR A 186 -17.16 18.74 -2.15
C TYR A 186 -17.27 18.51 -0.64
N GLU A 187 -18.17 17.61 -0.24
CA GLU A 187 -18.24 17.06 1.11
C GLU A 187 -17.75 15.61 1.10
N GLU A 188 -16.81 15.26 1.97
CA GLU A 188 -16.33 13.88 2.13
C GLU A 188 -16.40 13.44 3.60
N THR A 189 -17.03 12.29 3.84
CA THR A 189 -17.12 11.68 5.17
C THR A 189 -16.02 10.64 5.34
N ILE A 190 -15.10 10.88 6.27
CA ILE A 190 -13.92 10.02 6.51
C ILE A 190 -13.84 9.55 7.98
N PRO A 191 -13.28 8.35 8.24
CA PRO A 191 -13.24 7.79 9.59
C PRO A 191 -12.14 8.40 10.45
N THR A 192 -12.46 8.68 11.71
CA THR A 192 -11.52 9.08 12.77
C THR A 192 -11.28 7.97 13.79
N ASN A 193 -12.15 6.96 13.85
CA ASN A 193 -12.01 5.83 14.77
C ASN A 193 -12.72 4.58 14.21
N ALA A 194 -12.13 3.40 14.42
CA ALA A 194 -12.77 2.11 14.22
C ALA A 194 -12.01 0.99 14.96
N ASN A 195 -12.73 0.02 15.52
CA ASN A 195 -12.18 -1.20 16.12
C ASN A 195 -12.59 -2.42 15.30
N LEU A 196 -11.62 -3.22 14.86
CA LEU A 196 -11.82 -4.47 14.14
C LEU A 196 -11.79 -5.64 15.13
N GLU A 197 -12.72 -6.58 15.03
CA GLU A 197 -12.62 -7.89 15.68
C GLU A 197 -13.13 -8.99 14.75
N HIS A 198 -12.37 -10.08 14.65
CA HIS A 198 -12.73 -11.27 13.91
C HIS A 198 -12.65 -12.51 14.81
N LYS A 199 -13.77 -13.21 14.94
CA LYS A 199 -13.94 -14.43 15.75
C LYS A 199 -14.27 -15.62 14.87
N ILE A 200 -13.75 -16.79 15.25
CA ILE A 200 -14.16 -18.10 14.70
C ILE A 200 -14.49 -19.01 15.89
N SER A 201 -15.68 -19.61 15.87
CA SER A 201 -16.23 -20.43 16.96
C SER A 201 -16.12 -19.75 18.34
N GLY A 202 -16.43 -18.45 18.38
CA GLY A 202 -16.35 -17.61 19.59
C GLY A 202 -14.94 -17.21 20.03
N THR A 203 -13.88 -17.73 19.41
CA THR A 203 -12.49 -17.38 19.72
C THR A 203 -12.00 -16.25 18.82
N THR A 204 -11.55 -15.14 19.40
CA THR A 204 -10.96 -14.02 18.66
C THR A 204 -9.66 -14.46 17.98
N GLN A 205 -9.67 -14.50 16.65
CA GLN A 205 -8.51 -14.86 15.81
C GLN A 205 -7.71 -13.62 15.39
N MET A 206 -8.39 -12.47 15.31
CA MET A 206 -7.80 -11.20 14.92
C MET A 206 -8.55 -10.04 15.56
N SER A 207 -7.82 -9.01 15.94
CA SER A 207 -8.35 -7.75 16.47
C SER A 207 -7.52 -6.59 15.96
N GLY A 208 -8.11 -5.41 15.82
CA GLY A 208 -7.38 -4.20 15.45
C GLY A 208 -8.08 -2.94 15.89
N SER A 209 -7.37 -1.82 15.79
CA SER A 209 -7.91 -0.49 16.05
C SER A 209 -7.27 0.52 15.12
N TYR A 210 -8.08 1.45 14.64
CA TYR A 210 -7.72 2.57 13.80
C TYR A 210 -8.14 3.87 14.51
N SER A 211 -7.26 4.86 14.51
CA SER A 211 -7.57 6.23 14.90
C SER A 211 -6.86 7.23 14.01
N ALA A 212 -7.50 8.35 13.71
CA ALA A 212 -6.92 9.42 12.91
C ALA A 212 -7.41 10.80 13.38
N SER A 213 -6.62 11.83 13.06
CA SER A 213 -6.98 13.23 13.21
C SER A 213 -6.58 13.98 11.95
N TYR A 214 -7.36 15.00 11.59
CA TYR A 214 -7.27 15.69 10.32
C TYR A 214 -7.21 17.21 10.55
N THR A 215 -6.74 17.95 9.55
CA THR A 215 -6.95 19.40 9.47
C THR A 215 -8.38 19.71 9.00
N ASP A 216 -8.79 20.97 9.12
CA ASP A 216 -10.07 21.45 8.58
C ASP A 216 -10.21 21.23 7.06
N ALA A 217 -9.08 21.10 6.34
CA ALA A 217 -9.00 20.77 4.92
C ALA A 217 -8.83 19.25 4.66
N GLY A 218 -9.17 18.39 5.62
CA GLY A 218 -9.19 16.93 5.49
C GLY A 218 -7.84 16.22 5.40
N ARG A 219 -6.72 16.94 5.57
CA ARG A 219 -5.38 16.34 5.49
C ARG A 219 -5.03 15.65 6.82
N PRO A 220 -4.61 14.37 6.85
CA PRO A 220 -4.33 13.67 8.11
C PRO A 220 -3.12 14.31 8.82
N THR A 221 -3.30 14.71 10.07
CA THR A 221 -2.23 15.17 10.97
C THR A 221 -1.67 14.03 11.80
N THR A 222 -2.53 13.08 12.18
CA THR A 222 -2.13 11.81 12.76
C THR A 222 -2.98 10.67 12.21
N MET A 223 -2.40 9.48 12.11
CA MET A 223 -3.08 8.21 11.88
C MET A 223 -2.35 7.15 12.68
N ASN A 224 -3.09 6.22 13.29
CA ASN A 224 -2.55 5.02 13.92
C ASN A 224 -3.48 3.87 13.56
N ALA A 225 -2.94 2.81 12.97
CA ALA A 225 -3.63 1.55 12.76
C ALA A 225 -2.80 0.43 13.37
N GLN A 226 -3.44 -0.47 14.11
CA GLN A 226 -2.81 -1.67 14.62
C GLN A 226 -3.73 -2.86 14.44
N MET A 227 -3.16 -4.03 14.21
CA MET A 227 -3.88 -5.30 14.10
C MET A 227 -3.02 -6.42 14.69
N THR A 228 -3.63 -7.28 15.49
CA THR A 228 -3.02 -8.48 16.06
C THR A 228 -3.78 -9.68 15.51
N MET A 229 -3.05 -10.64 14.94
CA MET A 229 -3.57 -11.88 14.38
C MET A 229 -2.53 -12.97 14.64
N ALA A 230 -2.53 -13.54 15.85
CA ALA A 230 -1.42 -14.33 16.37
C ALA A 230 -0.98 -15.45 15.39
N PRO A 231 0.33 -15.64 15.12
CA PRO A 231 1.49 -14.97 15.73
C PRO A 231 1.87 -13.60 15.11
N TYR A 232 1.07 -13.06 14.19
CA TYR A 232 1.37 -11.83 13.46
C TYR A 232 0.87 -10.57 14.16
N GLN A 233 1.59 -9.47 13.94
CA GLN A 233 1.23 -8.12 14.37
C GLN A 233 1.47 -7.13 13.23
N PHE A 234 0.55 -6.20 13.03
CA PHE A 234 0.67 -5.07 12.13
C PHE A 234 0.51 -3.79 12.93
N GLN A 235 1.36 -2.81 12.66
CA GLN A 235 1.28 -1.46 13.19
C GLN A 235 1.60 -0.50 12.04
N MET A 236 0.86 0.60 11.95
CA MET A 236 1.10 1.69 11.03
C MET A 236 0.82 3.00 11.77
N SER A 237 1.67 3.99 11.56
CA SER A 237 1.49 5.35 12.06
C SER A 237 1.78 6.38 10.98
N LEU A 238 1.16 7.54 11.11
CA LEU A 238 1.52 8.78 10.44
C LEU A 238 1.37 9.91 11.46
N THR A 239 2.34 10.81 11.48
CA THR A 239 2.34 12.00 12.34
C THR A 239 3.02 13.15 11.62
N GLY A 240 2.45 14.34 11.62
CA GLY A 240 3.07 15.48 10.96
C GLY A 240 2.22 16.73 10.95
N SER A 241 2.78 17.79 10.36
CA SER A 241 2.12 19.09 10.23
C SER A 241 2.81 19.95 9.18
N GLY A 242 2.06 20.85 8.55
CA GLY A 242 2.57 21.67 7.45
C GLY A 242 3.04 20.77 6.31
N THR A 243 4.29 20.93 5.87
CA THR A 243 4.86 20.14 4.77
C THR A 243 5.62 18.89 5.22
N LYS A 244 5.71 18.57 6.52
CA LYS A 244 6.54 17.47 7.03
C LYS A 244 5.75 16.42 7.79
N TYR A 245 5.92 15.17 7.38
CA TYR A 245 5.26 13.99 7.96
C TYR A 245 6.26 12.86 8.17
N ASN A 246 6.10 12.13 9.26
CA ASN A 246 6.72 10.83 9.47
C ASN A 246 5.63 9.79 9.41
N SER A 247 5.76 8.80 8.53
CA SER A 247 4.92 7.61 8.51
C SER A 247 5.76 6.38 8.79
N ALA A 248 5.26 5.42 9.55
CA ALA A 248 5.92 4.15 9.78
C ALA A 248 4.94 2.99 9.64
N LEU A 249 5.46 1.82 9.29
CA LEU A 249 4.74 0.56 9.21
C LEU A 249 5.62 -0.55 9.76
N SER A 250 5.05 -1.47 10.51
CA SER A 250 5.73 -2.68 10.98
C SER A 250 4.78 -3.85 10.95
N PHE A 251 5.08 -4.83 10.11
CA PHE A 251 4.43 -6.13 10.05
C PHE A 251 5.41 -7.18 10.57
N LYS A 252 5.03 -7.86 11.66
CA LYS A 252 5.89 -8.77 12.42
C LYS A 252 5.29 -10.16 12.50
N LEU A 253 6.17 -11.16 12.51
CA LEU A 253 5.92 -12.53 12.95
C LEU A 253 6.60 -12.71 14.30
N ASN A 254 5.81 -12.83 15.37
CA ASN A 254 6.29 -12.71 16.75
C ASN A 254 7.07 -11.39 16.96
N ASN A 255 8.40 -11.46 17.09
CA ASN A 255 9.29 -10.32 17.26
C ASN A 255 10.16 -10.01 16.03
N ILE A 256 10.02 -10.77 14.94
CA ILE A 256 10.77 -10.56 13.70
C ILE A 256 9.92 -9.68 12.79
N THR A 257 10.42 -8.50 12.40
CA THR A 257 9.78 -7.66 11.39
C THR A 257 9.93 -8.33 10.03
N LEU A 258 8.84 -8.85 9.47
CA LEU A 258 8.81 -9.42 8.13
C LEU A 258 8.79 -8.33 7.06
N MET A 259 8.09 -7.23 7.34
CA MET A 259 8.01 -6.07 6.47
C MET A 259 7.86 -4.82 7.33
N GLY A 260 8.41 -3.69 6.88
CA GLY A 260 8.14 -2.42 7.51
C GLY A 260 8.74 -1.25 6.75
N TYR A 261 8.39 -0.05 7.16
CA TYR A 261 9.10 1.16 6.80
C TYR A 261 9.03 2.15 7.94
N ASP A 262 9.91 3.12 7.86
CA ASP A 262 9.85 4.40 8.56
C ASP A 262 10.14 5.39 7.41
N ALA A 263 9.29 6.37 7.13
CA ALA A 263 9.41 7.37 6.05
C ALA A 263 9.16 8.85 6.50
N GLU A 264 10.16 9.74 6.37
CA GLU A 264 10.02 11.21 6.49
C GLU A 264 9.70 11.72 5.09
N ILE A 265 8.48 12.23 4.94
CA ILE A 265 7.93 12.78 3.71
C ILE A 265 7.89 14.30 3.85
N THR A 266 8.63 14.98 2.98
CA THR A 266 8.54 16.43 2.78
C THR A 266 7.74 16.71 1.52
N TYR A 267 6.63 17.41 1.68
CA TYR A 267 5.76 17.88 0.61
C TYR A 267 6.14 19.30 0.15
N ALA A 268 5.71 19.66 -1.06
CA ALA A 268 5.74 21.03 -1.53
C ALA A 268 4.81 21.94 -0.71
N SER A 269 4.93 23.26 -0.85
CA SER A 269 4.19 24.23 -0.04
C SER A 269 2.66 24.23 -0.25
N ASN A 270 2.19 23.81 -1.42
CA ASN A 270 0.78 23.49 -1.72
C ASN A 270 0.32 22.15 -1.07
N MET A 271 1.29 21.29 -0.75
CA MET A 271 1.17 19.88 -0.39
C MET A 271 0.46 18.99 -1.43
N GLU A 272 0.55 19.37 -2.71
CA GLU A 272 0.06 18.54 -3.82
C GLU A 272 1.14 17.54 -4.26
N ASP A 273 2.39 17.98 -4.24
CA ASP A 273 3.57 17.18 -4.63
C ASP A 273 4.40 16.75 -3.42
N VAL A 274 5.08 15.60 -3.54
CA VAL A 274 6.13 15.16 -2.62
C VAL A 274 7.48 15.66 -3.15
N GLU A 275 8.12 16.57 -2.42
CA GLU A 275 9.47 17.04 -2.75
C GLU A 275 10.51 15.95 -2.48
N LYS A 276 10.50 15.39 -1.26
CA LYS A 276 11.57 14.50 -0.79
C LYS A 276 11.03 13.44 0.16
N VAL A 277 11.54 12.21 0.01
CA VAL A 277 11.40 11.12 1.00
C VAL A 277 12.80 10.58 1.29
N SER A 278 13.13 10.23 2.54
CA SER A 278 14.55 10.06 2.94
C SER A 278 14.92 9.10 4.07
N GLY A 279 15.18 7.83 3.72
CA GLY A 279 15.88 6.66 4.34
C GLY A 279 15.31 5.22 4.10
N ASN A 280 14.70 4.49 5.04
CA ASN A 280 14.50 3.02 4.95
C ASN A 280 13.10 2.41 4.61
N TYR A 281 13.10 1.22 3.98
CA TYR A 281 12.00 0.24 3.79
C TYR A 281 12.58 -1.19 3.89
N LEU A 282 11.88 -2.12 4.54
CA LEU A 282 12.36 -3.47 4.87
C LEU A 282 11.35 -4.54 4.44
N VAL A 283 11.85 -5.62 3.84
CA VAL A 283 11.16 -6.91 3.67
C VAL A 283 12.17 -8.03 3.93
N ASP A 284 12.08 -8.67 5.09
CA ASP A 284 13.13 -9.51 5.69
C ASP A 284 13.60 -10.65 4.75
N PRO A 285 14.88 -10.69 4.34
CA PRO A 285 16.05 -10.07 4.98
C PRO A 285 16.59 -8.80 4.30
N LEU A 286 15.85 -8.22 3.34
CA LEU A 286 16.25 -7.05 2.59
C LEU A 286 15.79 -5.74 3.26
N LYS A 287 16.64 -4.73 3.25
CA LYS A 287 16.33 -3.36 3.64
C LYS A 287 16.90 -2.42 2.58
N ILE A 288 16.07 -1.60 1.96
CA ILE A 288 16.55 -0.45 1.19
C ILE A 288 16.68 0.72 2.17
N GLN A 289 17.75 1.51 2.10
CA GLN A 289 17.98 2.68 2.94
C GLN A 289 18.65 3.83 2.15
N GLY A 290 18.11 5.04 2.22
CA GLY A 290 18.65 6.25 1.60
C GLY A 290 17.55 7.22 1.13
N PHE A 291 17.83 8.29 0.36
CA PHE A 291 16.82 9.28 -0.01
C PHE A 291 16.52 9.41 -1.50
N ALA A 292 15.37 10.02 -1.81
CA ALA A 292 14.96 10.44 -3.13
C ALA A 292 14.30 11.84 -3.11
N ASN A 293 14.75 12.73 -3.99
CA ASN A 293 14.11 14.01 -4.31
C ASN A 293 13.11 13.78 -5.45
N ALA A 294 11.92 13.33 -5.07
CA ALA A 294 10.89 12.84 -5.99
C ALA A 294 10.45 13.91 -7.00
N ALA A 295 10.18 15.14 -6.54
CA ALA A 295 9.78 16.23 -7.42
C ALA A 295 10.89 16.57 -8.43
N ALA A 296 12.17 16.56 -8.04
CA ALA A 296 13.26 16.81 -8.99
C ALA A 296 13.39 15.68 -10.03
N VAL A 297 13.19 14.43 -9.62
CA VAL A 297 13.21 13.28 -10.55
C VAL A 297 12.03 13.34 -11.53
N ASP A 298 10.78 13.50 -11.06
CA ASP A 298 9.60 13.51 -11.94
C ASP A 298 9.65 14.65 -12.96
N ASN A 299 9.99 15.87 -12.52
CA ASN A 299 10.17 17.02 -13.42
C ASN A 299 11.24 16.77 -14.50
N HIS A 300 12.36 16.14 -14.14
CA HIS A 300 13.44 15.83 -15.09
C HIS A 300 13.10 14.66 -16.02
N MET A 301 12.34 13.67 -15.53
CA MET A 301 11.81 12.58 -16.36
C MET A 301 10.84 13.13 -17.42
N ILE A 302 9.93 14.04 -17.05
CA ILE A 302 9.03 14.71 -17.99
C ILE A 302 9.81 15.51 -19.04
N GLN A 303 10.80 16.31 -18.63
CA GLN A 303 11.67 17.05 -19.57
C GLN A 303 12.48 16.10 -20.48
N GLY A 304 12.91 14.95 -19.96
CA GLY A 304 13.59 13.91 -20.72
C GLY A 304 12.68 13.24 -21.76
N GLU A 305 11.41 13.00 -21.44
CA GLU A 305 10.40 12.50 -22.40
C GLU A 305 10.12 13.50 -23.52
N GLU A 306 10.00 14.80 -23.20
CA GLU A 306 9.74 15.86 -24.18
C GLU A 306 10.95 16.15 -25.08
N SER A 307 12.18 16.02 -24.56
CA SER A 307 13.43 16.31 -25.29
C SER A 307 14.09 15.08 -25.93
N GLY A 308 13.73 13.86 -25.49
CA GLY A 308 14.40 12.62 -25.85
C GLY A 308 15.79 12.44 -25.20
N ASN A 309 16.15 13.27 -24.22
CA ASN A 309 17.47 13.24 -23.57
C ASN A 309 17.35 13.18 -22.04
N PHE A 310 17.73 12.03 -21.46
CA PHE A 310 17.72 11.84 -20.00
C PHE A 310 19.13 11.90 -19.43
N ASP A 311 19.44 12.97 -18.68
CA ASP A 311 20.68 13.06 -17.91
C ASP A 311 20.61 12.12 -16.68
N LEU A 312 21.25 10.96 -16.80
CA LEU A 312 21.40 9.99 -15.70
C LEU A 312 22.27 10.51 -14.56
N GLY A 313 23.19 11.44 -14.82
CA GLY A 313 24.03 12.05 -13.79
C GLY A 313 23.21 12.97 -12.88
N PHE A 314 22.30 13.75 -13.48
CA PHE A 314 21.29 14.48 -12.71
C PHE A 314 20.40 13.52 -11.91
N LEU A 315 19.78 12.52 -12.55
CA LEU A 315 18.86 11.59 -11.88
C LEU A 315 19.51 10.87 -10.69
N ASN A 316 20.74 10.37 -10.86
CA ASN A 316 21.51 9.71 -9.81
C ASN A 316 22.08 10.67 -8.76
N SER A 317 22.01 11.99 -8.96
CA SER A 317 22.29 12.99 -7.91
C SER A 317 21.07 13.31 -7.04
N GLN A 318 19.87 12.93 -7.51
CA GLN A 318 18.60 13.15 -6.80
C GLN A 318 18.19 11.94 -5.95
N ILE A 319 18.93 10.84 -6.02
CA ILE A 319 18.77 9.66 -5.17
C ILE A 319 20.12 9.28 -4.54
N ASP A 320 20.08 8.73 -3.34
CA ASP A 320 21.21 8.04 -2.69
C ASP A 320 20.58 6.88 -1.95
N LEU A 321 20.58 5.67 -2.53
CA LEU A 321 19.81 4.51 -2.07
C LEU A 321 20.69 3.26 -2.04
N GLU A 322 20.76 2.60 -0.89
CA GLU A 322 21.57 1.41 -0.63
C GLU A 322 20.62 0.22 -0.34
N LEU A 323 20.81 -0.92 -1.01
CA LEU A 323 20.12 -2.18 -0.69
C LEU A 323 21.00 -3.04 0.21
N ILE A 324 20.45 -3.48 1.34
CA ILE A 324 21.19 -4.06 2.47
C ILE A 324 20.56 -5.40 2.86
N GLN A 325 21.40 -6.40 3.11
CA GLN A 325 21.03 -7.66 3.76
C GLN A 325 21.14 -7.45 5.28
N VAL A 326 20.00 -7.47 5.97
CA VAL A 326 19.87 -7.10 7.40
C VAL A 326 20.55 -8.10 8.33
N GLY A 327 20.40 -9.40 8.07
CA GLY A 327 21.00 -10.48 8.87
C GLY A 327 22.53 -10.56 8.75
N LEU A 328 23.08 -10.13 7.61
CA LEU A 328 24.53 -10.03 7.38
C LEU A 328 25.12 -8.65 7.71
N ASN A 329 24.27 -7.62 7.88
CA ASN A 329 24.68 -6.21 8.00
C ASN A 329 25.61 -5.79 6.85
N ALA A 330 25.18 -6.08 5.62
CA ALA A 330 26.00 -6.02 4.42
C ALA A 330 25.27 -5.37 3.24
N ILE A 331 25.96 -4.51 2.48
CA ILE A 331 25.39 -3.84 1.30
C ILE A 331 25.41 -4.82 0.12
N ILE A 332 24.25 -5.09 -0.47
CA ILE A 332 24.06 -5.88 -1.69
C ILE A 332 24.46 -5.05 -2.91
N GLY A 333 24.03 -3.79 -2.96
CA GLY A 333 24.34 -2.86 -4.05
C GLY A 333 23.66 -1.50 -3.87
N LYS A 334 23.96 -0.56 -4.77
CA LYS A 334 23.30 0.75 -4.83
C LYS A 334 22.13 0.73 -5.80
N ILE A 335 21.08 1.49 -5.52
CA ILE A 335 19.97 1.67 -6.47
C ILE A 335 20.25 2.92 -7.28
N GLU A 336 20.39 2.76 -8.60
CA GLU A 336 20.70 3.83 -9.55
C GLU A 336 19.80 3.74 -10.78
N PHE A 337 19.52 4.89 -11.40
CA PHE A 337 18.97 4.96 -12.75
C PHE A 337 19.99 4.49 -13.78
N LYS A 338 19.60 3.49 -14.58
CA LYS A 338 20.28 3.06 -15.80
C LYS A 338 19.36 3.25 -17.01
N MET A 339 19.95 3.40 -18.19
CA MET A 339 19.17 3.55 -19.42
C MET A 339 18.65 2.19 -19.88
N PHE A 340 17.34 1.97 -19.80
CA PHE A 340 16.68 0.83 -20.41
C PHE A 340 16.47 1.09 -21.92
N THR A 341 16.34 0.02 -22.71
CA THR A 341 15.91 0.11 -24.12
C THR A 341 14.81 -0.92 -24.33
N ASP A 342 13.60 -0.47 -24.64
CA ASP A 342 12.46 -1.37 -24.83
C ASP A 342 12.66 -2.20 -26.12
N PRO A 343 12.61 -3.54 -26.05
CA PRO A 343 12.89 -4.41 -27.20
C PRO A 343 11.77 -4.40 -28.27
N TYR A 344 10.59 -3.86 -27.98
CA TYR A 344 9.44 -3.81 -28.88
C TYR A 344 9.42 -2.55 -29.75
N ASP A 345 9.80 -1.38 -29.21
CA ASP A 345 9.79 -0.11 -29.95
C ASP A 345 11.14 0.63 -30.00
N ASN A 346 12.19 0.07 -29.36
CA ASN A 346 13.54 0.64 -29.25
C ASN A 346 13.57 2.04 -28.61
N SER A 347 12.52 2.42 -27.86
CA SER A 347 12.54 3.60 -27.00
C SER A 347 13.54 3.44 -25.86
N LYS A 348 14.08 4.55 -25.39
CA LYS A 348 15.07 4.60 -24.30
C LYS A 348 14.54 5.47 -23.18
N TYR A 349 14.60 4.96 -21.96
CA TYR A 349 14.17 5.69 -20.77
C TYR A 349 14.93 5.19 -19.52
N PRO A 350 15.12 6.04 -18.50
CA PRO A 350 15.73 5.64 -17.23
C PRO A 350 14.84 4.67 -16.45
N VAL A 351 15.45 3.63 -15.89
CA VAL A 351 14.81 2.67 -14.98
C VAL A 351 15.77 2.39 -13.83
N LEU A 352 15.23 2.14 -12.63
CA LEU A 352 16.02 1.81 -11.45
C LEU A 352 16.59 0.38 -11.56
N ALA A 353 17.88 0.25 -11.23
CA ALA A 353 18.60 -1.01 -11.16
C ALA A 353 19.44 -1.09 -9.88
N ILE A 354 19.64 -2.30 -9.37
CA ILE A 354 20.59 -2.59 -8.31
C ILE A 354 21.96 -2.77 -8.97
N VAL A 355 22.90 -1.91 -8.61
CA VAL A 355 24.28 -1.84 -9.12
C VAL A 355 25.20 -2.46 -8.09
N TYR A 356 25.91 -3.50 -8.52
CA TYR A 356 26.85 -4.26 -7.70
C TYR A 356 28.23 -3.60 -7.66
N SER A 357 29.05 -4.04 -6.70
CA SER A 357 30.43 -3.57 -6.48
C SER A 357 31.39 -3.72 -7.68
N ASP A 358 31.05 -4.56 -8.66
CA ASP A 358 31.80 -4.73 -9.92
C ASP A 358 31.27 -3.89 -11.10
N GLY A 359 30.21 -3.08 -10.87
CA GLY A 359 29.54 -2.28 -11.88
C GLY A 359 28.54 -3.05 -12.76
N SER A 360 28.38 -4.37 -12.56
CA SER A 360 27.24 -5.10 -13.12
C SER A 360 25.94 -4.70 -12.41
N PHE A 361 24.79 -4.96 -13.01
CA PHE A 361 23.49 -4.58 -12.45
C PHE A 361 22.38 -5.54 -12.83
N GLU A 362 21.32 -5.57 -12.02
CA GLU A 362 20.04 -6.22 -12.33
C GLU A 362 18.90 -5.21 -12.15
N TRP A 363 17.87 -5.27 -13.00
CA TRP A 363 16.76 -4.33 -12.94
C TRP A 363 15.90 -4.57 -11.70
N LEU A 364 15.49 -3.51 -11.02
CA LEU A 364 14.81 -3.63 -9.73
C LEU A 364 13.44 -4.32 -9.83
N ASP A 365 12.76 -4.19 -10.98
CA ASP A 365 11.50 -4.89 -11.29
C ASP A 365 11.69 -6.41 -11.42
N SER A 366 12.81 -6.86 -12.00
CA SER A 366 13.11 -8.27 -12.22
C SER A 366 13.39 -9.06 -10.94
N ILE A 367 13.86 -8.40 -9.88
CA ILE A 367 14.23 -9.02 -8.60
C ILE A 367 13.02 -9.20 -7.67
N LEU A 368 12.05 -8.29 -7.75
CA LEU A 368 10.88 -8.33 -6.88
C LEU A 368 9.82 -9.35 -7.35
N GLU A 369 9.91 -9.85 -8.60
CA GLU A 369 8.95 -10.79 -9.23
C GLU A 369 7.46 -10.39 -9.09
N LEU A 370 7.21 -9.10 -8.97
CA LEU A 370 5.87 -8.54 -8.82
C LEU A 370 5.22 -8.41 -10.19
N ASP A 371 4.46 -9.42 -10.60
CA ASP A 371 3.81 -9.50 -11.93
C ASP A 371 2.91 -8.27 -12.27
N THR A 372 2.52 -7.50 -11.25
CA THR A 372 1.76 -6.24 -11.30
C THR A 372 2.60 -4.99 -11.62
N TYR A 373 3.93 -5.07 -11.66
CA TYR A 373 4.85 -3.93 -11.79
C TYR A 373 5.57 -3.80 -13.13
N LYS A 374 5.08 -4.47 -14.17
CA LYS A 374 5.50 -4.13 -15.54
C LYS A 374 5.21 -2.65 -15.77
N LEU A 375 6.26 -1.81 -15.81
CA LEU A 375 6.24 -0.36 -16.06
C LEU A 375 5.81 -0.02 -17.50
N ARG A 376 4.84 -0.76 -18.03
CA ARG A 376 4.13 -0.40 -19.26
C ARG A 376 3.19 0.74 -18.94
N ARG A 377 3.66 1.96 -19.20
CA ARG A 377 2.82 2.92 -19.93
C ARG A 377 2.39 2.19 -21.21
N VAL A 378 1.23 1.54 -21.16
CA VAL A 378 0.55 1.09 -22.38
C VAL A 378 0.17 2.38 -23.10
N ARG A 379 0.94 2.73 -24.15
CA ARG A 379 0.51 3.76 -25.09
C ARG A 379 -0.87 3.36 -25.61
N LYS A 380 -1.87 4.20 -25.34
CA LYS A 380 -3.03 4.35 -26.20
C LYS A 380 -2.69 5.40 -27.26
#